data_AF-A0A820PB19-F1
#
_entry.id   AF-A0A820PB19-F1
#
_cell.length_a   1.000
_cell.length_b   1.000
_cell.length_c   1.000
_cell.angle_alpha   90.00
_cell.angle_beta   90.00
_cell.angle_gamma   90.00
#
_symmetry.space_group_name_H-M   'P 1'
#
loop_
_entity.id
_entity.type
_entity.pdbx_description
1 polymer ?
#
loop_
_entity_poly.entity_id
_entity_poly.type
_entity_poly.pdbx_seq_one_letter_code
_entity_poly.pdbx_strand_id
1 'polypeptide(L)'
;DIFIERWLPFGPRAPRRTLVQRAAHPAPYPAPKNVIIQYEQNPARVIRQVNRLGVTQANPSAYVQTYGASLLDSASLVSTARSAGVLEDI
;
A
#
# COMPACT_ATOMS: atom_id res chain seq x y z
N ASP A 1 22.04 3.38 8.71
CA ASP A 1 20.99 2.36 8.52
C ASP A 1 19.88 2.94 7.66
N ILE A 2 19.59 2.32 6.52
CA ILE A 2 18.62 2.84 5.55
C ILE A 2 17.27 2.14 5.79
N PHE A 3 16.27 2.92 6.18
CA PHE A 3 14.88 2.47 6.31
C PHE A 3 14.14 2.73 5.00
N ILE A 4 13.53 1.69 4.41
CA ILE A 4 12.66 1.83 3.23
C ILE A 4 11.24 1.46 3.64
N GLU A 5 10.42 2.48 3.91
CA GLU A 5 9.00 2.29 4.17
C GLU A 5 8.23 2.09 2.85
N ARG A 6 7.74 0.88 2.61
CA ARG A 6 6.98 0.54 1.40
C ARG A 6 5.48 0.77 1.62
N TRP A 7 5.06 2.03 1.66
CA TRP A 7 3.63 2.41 1.70
C TRP A 7 3.04 2.41 0.29
N LEU A 8 2.18 1.42 0.01
CA LEU A 8 1.36 1.28 -1.21
C LEU A 8 2.13 1.05 -2.54
N PRO A 9 1.52 0.35 -3.51
CA PRO A 9 2.10 0.24 -4.84
C PRO A 9 2.22 1.62 -5.49
N PHE A 10 3.44 1.99 -5.91
CA PHE A 10 3.80 3.25 -6.60
C PHE A 10 3.25 3.30 -8.05
N GLY A 11 1.95 3.14 -8.21
CA GLY A 11 1.31 3.26 -9.51
C GLY A 11 -0.08 3.88 -9.38
N PRO A 12 -0.56 4.58 -10.41
CA PRO A 12 -1.95 5.03 -10.46
C PRO A 12 -2.85 3.81 -10.30
N ARG A 13 -3.53 3.74 -9.16
CA ARG A 13 -4.50 2.70 -8.86
C ARG A 13 -5.58 2.80 -9.93
N ALA A 14 -5.84 1.72 -10.66
CA ALA A 14 -6.91 1.73 -11.64
C ALA A 14 -8.19 2.28 -10.97
N PRO A 15 -8.90 3.24 -11.61
CA PRO A 15 -10.10 3.80 -11.02
C PRO A 15 -11.03 2.64 -10.70
N ARG A 16 -11.40 2.50 -9.43
CA ARG A 16 -12.34 1.46 -9.00
C ARG A 16 -13.58 1.59 -9.86
N ARG A 17 -13.91 0.55 -10.63
CA ARG A 17 -15.14 0.53 -11.43
C ARG A 17 -16.31 0.49 -10.46
N THR A 18 -16.93 1.63 -10.23
CA THR A 18 -18.21 1.70 -9.52
C THR A 18 -19.29 1.14 -10.43
N LEU A 19 -19.79 -0.04 -10.10
CA LEU A 19 -21.01 -0.55 -10.72
C LEU A 19 -22.19 0.19 -10.09
N VAL A 20 -22.73 1.17 -10.80
CA VAL A 20 -23.95 1.88 -10.39
C VAL A 20 -25.14 1.00 -10.77
N GLN A 21 -25.59 0.15 -9.84
CA GLN A 21 -26.86 -0.54 -10.01
C GLN A 21 -28.00 0.43 -9.72
N ARG A 22 -28.88 0.63 -10.71
CA ARG A 22 -30.09 1.42 -10.50
C ARG A 22 -30.93 0.73 -9.43
N ALA A 23 -31.22 1.43 -8.34
CA ALA A 23 -32.04 0.89 -7.26
C ALA A 23 -33.38 0.42 -7.83
N ALA A 24 -33.88 -0.72 -7.34
CA ALA A 24 -35.24 -1.16 -7.64
C ALA A 24 -36.24 -0.07 -7.27
N HIS A 25 -37.39 -0.02 -7.95
CA HIS A 25 -38.43 0.96 -7.63
C HIS A 25 -38.75 0.92 -6.12
N PRO A 26 -38.86 2.08 -5.46
CA PRO A 26 -39.19 2.12 -4.05
C PRO A 26 -40.55 1.45 -3.84
N ALA A 27 -40.54 0.34 -3.08
CA ALA A 27 -41.77 -0.33 -2.72
C ALA A 27 -42.60 0.61 -1.82
N PRO A 28 -43.91 0.78 -2.06
CA PRO A 28 -44.75 1.60 -1.20
C PRO A 28 -44.79 0.97 0.20
N TYR A 29 -44.25 1.70 1.18
CA TYR A 29 -44.24 1.28 2.58
C TYR A 29 -45.57 1.71 3.23
N PRO A 30 -46.45 0.77 3.63
CA PRO A 30 -47.83 1.10 4.03
C PRO A 30 -47.94 1.91 5.34
N ALA A 31 -46.85 1.99 6.11
CA ALA A 31 -46.77 2.82 7.31
C ALA A 31 -45.30 3.22 7.58
N PRO A 32 -44.82 4.36 7.07
CA PRO A 32 -43.48 4.83 7.39
C PRO A 32 -43.42 5.20 8.87
N LYS A 33 -42.72 4.40 9.67
CA LYS A 33 -42.30 4.80 11.02
C LYS A 33 -41.14 5.79 10.84
N ASN A 34 -41.04 6.79 11.70
CA ASN A 34 -39.86 7.68 11.76
C ASN A 34 -38.65 6.87 12.23
N VAL A 35 -37.97 6.19 11.31
CA VAL A 35 -36.79 5.37 11.61
C VAL A 35 -35.54 6.20 11.31
N ILE A 36 -34.80 6.54 12.36
CA ILE A 36 -33.47 7.13 12.24
C ILE A 36 -32.49 5.95 12.09
N ILE A 37 -31.87 5.83 10.92
CA ILE A 37 -30.82 4.82 10.69
C ILE A 37 -29.49 5.46 11.10
N GLN A 38 -28.96 5.04 12.25
CA GLN A 38 -27.63 5.43 12.71
C GLN A 38 -26.63 4.33 12.36
N TYR A 39 -25.75 4.61 11.39
CA TYR A 39 -24.65 3.71 11.06
C TYR A 39 -23.51 3.93 12.06
N GLU A 40 -23.22 2.92 12.86
CA GLU A 40 -22.05 2.94 13.74
C GLU A 40 -20.78 2.65 12.94
N GLN A 41 -19.71 3.41 13.20
CA GLN A 41 -18.40 3.09 12.65
C GLN A 41 -17.86 1.85 13.35
N ASN A 42 -17.68 0.76 12.60
CA ASN A 42 -17.01 -0.42 13.14
C ASN A 42 -15.52 -0.10 13.33
N PRO A 43 -14.97 -0.14 14.56
CA PRO A 43 -13.57 0.18 14.79
C PRO A 43 -12.67 -0.88 14.13
N ALA A 44 -12.01 -0.51 13.04
CA ALA A 44 -11.04 -1.39 12.39
C ALA A 44 -9.78 -1.52 13.27
N ARG A 45 -9.51 -2.73 13.75
CA ARG A 45 -8.27 -3.02 14.49
C ARG A 45 -7.10 -3.14 13.51
N VAL A 46 -6.24 -2.14 13.46
CA VAL A 46 -4.99 -2.19 12.69
C VAL A 46 -3.89 -2.81 13.56
N ILE A 47 -3.42 -3.99 13.17
CA ILE A 47 -2.29 -4.68 13.83
C ILE A 47 -1.08 -4.51 12.92
N ARG A 48 -0.08 -3.76 13.37
CA ARG A 48 1.24 -3.70 12.71
C ARG A 48 2.08 -4.86 13.24
N GLN A 49 2.35 -5.84 12.39
CA GLN A 49 3.21 -6.97 12.72
C GLN A 49 4.54 -6.81 11.98
N VAL A 50 5.64 -6.73 12.74
CA VAL A 50 7.00 -6.67 12.19
C VAL A 50 7.59 -8.07 12.28
N ASN A 51 7.63 -8.78 11.16
CA ASN A 51 8.24 -10.11 11.09
C ASN A 51 9.68 -9.98 10.58
N ARG A 52 10.63 -10.57 11.31
CA ARG A 52 12.00 -10.73 10.83
C ARG A 52 11.99 -11.84 9.79
N LEU A 53 12.03 -11.48 8.51
CA LEU A 53 12.03 -12.43 7.38
C LEU A 53 13.34 -13.24 7.26
N GLY A 54 14.23 -13.15 8.25
CA GLY A 54 15.56 -13.77 8.25
C GLY A 54 16.58 -12.97 7.45
N VAL A 55 17.84 -13.39 7.56
CA VAL A 55 18.93 -12.94 6.69
C VAL A 55 19.50 -14.20 6.05
N THR A 56 19.42 -14.30 4.72
CA THR A 56 20.02 -15.40 3.97
C THR A 56 21.45 -15.01 3.59
N GLN A 57 22.42 -15.82 3.99
CA GLN A 57 23.80 -15.63 3.53
C GLN A 57 23.89 -15.94 2.04
N ALA A 58 24.47 -15.02 1.27
CA ALA A 58 24.70 -15.19 -0.16
C ALA A 58 26.19 -15.04 -0.44
N ASN A 59 26.70 -15.84 -1.37
CA ASN A 59 28.05 -15.63 -1.90
C ASN A 59 28.09 -14.29 -2.65
N PRO A 60 28.98 -13.35 -2.31
CA PRO A 60 29.05 -12.04 -2.94
C PRO A 60 29.21 -12.10 -4.46
N SER A 61 30.02 -13.03 -4.99
CA SER A 61 30.25 -13.12 -6.43
C SER A 61 29.00 -13.59 -7.17
N ALA A 62 28.30 -14.60 -6.64
CA ALA A 62 27.04 -15.09 -7.19
C ALA A 62 25.92 -14.05 -7.11
N TYR A 63 25.88 -13.28 -6.01
CA TYR A 63 24.91 -12.20 -5.83
C TYR A 63 25.09 -11.09 -6.86
N VAL A 64 26.34 -10.64 -7.08
CA VAL A 64 26.67 -9.61 -8.08
C VAL A 64 26.41 -10.13 -9.49
N GLN A 65 26.71 -11.38 -9.80
CA GLN A 65 26.38 -11.95 -11.11
C GLN A 65 24.87 -11.98 -11.37
N THR A 66 24.06 -12.30 -10.36
CA THR A 66 22.61 -12.45 -10.51
C THR A 66 21.89 -11.09 -10.51
N TYR A 67 22.29 -10.18 -9.62
CA TYR A 67 21.55 -8.94 -9.34
C TYR A 67 22.34 -7.68 -9.68
N GLY A 68 23.61 -7.77 -10.11
CA GLY A 68 24.49 -6.62 -10.31
C GLY A 68 23.92 -5.56 -11.25
N ALA A 69 23.23 -5.98 -12.31
CA ALA A 69 22.57 -5.06 -13.24
C ALA A 69 21.39 -4.28 -12.64
N SER A 70 20.83 -4.77 -11.53
CA SER A 70 19.75 -4.10 -10.78
C SER A 70 20.26 -3.29 -9.58
N LEU A 71 21.56 -3.37 -9.26
CA LEU A 71 22.15 -2.59 -8.18
C LEU A 71 22.33 -1.15 -8.65
N LEU A 72 21.83 -0.21 -7.84
CA LEU A 72 22.10 1.21 -8.04
C LEU A 72 23.56 1.49 -7.71
N ASP A 73 24.21 2.28 -8.57
CA ASP A 73 25.51 2.83 -8.23
C ASP A 73 25.36 3.83 -7.06
N SER A 74 26.38 3.88 -6.22
CA SER A 74 26.52 4.78 -5.07
C SER A 74 26.17 6.24 -5.40
N ALA A 75 26.63 6.75 -6.55
CA ALA A 75 26.35 8.10 -7.00
C ALA A 75 24.87 8.33 -7.37
N SER A 76 24.20 7.29 -7.86
CA SER A 76 22.79 7.33 -8.29
C SER A 76 21.80 7.02 -7.16
N LEU A 77 22.28 6.43 -6.05
CA LEU A 77 21.45 6.00 -4.93
C LEU A 77 20.71 7.19 -4.31
N VAL A 78 21.43 8.28 -4.01
CA VAL A 78 20.88 9.46 -3.34
C VAL A 78 19.87 10.19 -4.22
N SER A 79 20.15 10.34 -5.51
CA SER A 79 19.22 10.99 -6.43
C SER A 79 17.94 10.18 -6.62
N THR A 80 18.07 8.86 -6.72
CA THR A 80 16.91 7.95 -6.84
C THR A 80 16.08 7.93 -5.56
N ALA A 81 16.72 7.89 -4.38
CA ALA A 81 16.03 7.92 -3.09
C ALA A 81 15.22 9.22 -2.90
N ARG A 82 15.80 10.37 -3.27
CA ARG A 82 15.10 11.66 -3.24
C ARG A 82 13.92 11.68 -4.21
N SER A 83 14.08 11.14 -5.43
CA SER A 83 12.98 11.04 -6.39
C SER A 83 11.83 10.13 -5.93
N ALA A 84 12.14 9.15 -5.07
CA ALA A 84 11.17 8.25 -4.44
C ALA A 84 10.51 8.84 -3.18
N GLY A 85 10.84 10.09 -2.81
CA GLY A 85 10.25 10.79 -1.66
C GLY A 85 10.89 10.47 -0.31
N VAL A 86 12.10 9.89 -0.29
CA VAL A 86 12.87 9.71 0.94
C VAL A 86 13.49 11.06 1.33
N LEU A 87 13.08 11.60 2.47
CA LEU A 87 13.46 12.92 2.98
C LEU A 87 14.51 12.87 4.11
N GLU A 88 14.90 11.68 4.55
CA GLU A 88 15.94 11.51 5.58
C GLU A 88 17.35 11.63 4.96
N ASP A 89 18.30 12.14 5.74
CA ASP A 89 19.72 12.14 5.38
C ASP A 89 20.24 10.69 5.38
N ILE A 90 20.54 10.18 4.18
CA ILE A 90 21.14 8.86 3.93
C ILE A 90 22.67 8.99 3.89
#